data_AF-A0A955LX61-F1
#
_entry.id   AF-A0A955LX61-F1
#
_cell.length_a   1.000
_cell.length_b   1.000
_cell.length_c   1.000
_cell.angle_alpha   90.00
_cell.angle_beta   90.00
_cell.angle_gamma   90.00
#
_symmetry.space_group_name_H-M   'P 1'
#
loop_
_entity.id
_entity.type
_entity.pdbx_description
1 polymer ?
#
loop_
_entity_poly.entity_id
_entity_poly.type
_entity_poly.pdbx_seq_one_letter_code
_entity_poly.pdbx_strand_id
1 'polypeptide(L)'
;RSDEVQLLEEALLGVPILEGKNRYDNAKKTLKQGHVDAFVMDDGFQHRRLKRDLNIVVVDALNPWGNRQMIPRGILREPLRSLKRADVIILTKVDLAQNVLPLKQEIQRIHPQAVVCETMHHPFAVHSLRSKERLEPSFLKGRKVCAISGIGNPDSFDKTLLALEADVHKHFIFEDHHIYTQTDVERIVNYALKNGVIYVITTQKDLPKLKPFIQTFGLKLNLLVLEIQFAFITGEEQFLERVNHLFQH
;
A
#
# COMPACT_ATOMS: atom_id res chain seq x y z
N ARG A 1 -7.01 -13.11 13.89
CA ARG A 1 -7.34 -11.91 13.09
C ARG A 1 -6.19 -11.70 12.13
N SER A 2 -6.45 -11.37 10.87
CA SER A 2 -5.36 -11.22 9.87
C SER A 2 -4.56 -9.95 10.14
N ASP A 3 -3.26 -9.93 9.78
CA ASP A 3 -2.41 -8.72 9.79
C ASP A 3 -3.05 -7.57 8.98
N GLU A 4 -3.69 -7.91 7.86
CA GLU A 4 -4.38 -6.95 6.99
C GLU A 4 -5.53 -6.25 7.71
N VAL A 5 -6.27 -6.99 8.54
CA VAL A 5 -7.42 -6.44 9.26
C VAL A 5 -6.97 -5.54 10.40
N GLN A 6 -5.90 -5.91 11.11
CA GLN A 6 -5.30 -5.03 12.10
C GLN A 6 -4.82 -3.73 11.46
N LEU A 7 -4.20 -3.81 10.29
CA LEU A 7 -3.74 -2.64 9.55
C LEU A 7 -4.91 -1.73 9.11
N LEU A 8 -6.01 -2.31 8.61
CA LEU A 8 -7.21 -1.55 8.27
C LEU A 8 -7.89 -0.93 9.50
N GLU A 9 -7.95 -1.64 10.63
CA GLU A 9 -8.51 -1.12 11.89
C GLU A 9 -7.68 0.05 12.45
N GLU A 10 -6.35 -0.02 12.36
CA GLU A 10 -5.48 1.08 12.76
C GLU A 10 -5.59 2.28 11.81
N ALA A 11 -5.78 2.05 10.51
CA ALA A 11 -5.84 3.10 9.49
C ALA A 11 -7.20 3.79 9.40
N LEU A 12 -8.31 3.07 9.62
CA LEU A 12 -9.67 3.53 9.40
C LEU A 12 -10.44 3.64 10.72
N LEU A 13 -9.99 4.53 11.60
CA LEU A 13 -10.63 4.78 12.90
C LEU A 13 -12.11 5.12 12.73
N GLY A 14 -12.98 4.35 13.38
CA GLY A 14 -14.43 4.53 13.32
C GLY A 14 -15.14 3.84 12.15
N VAL A 15 -14.40 3.15 11.26
CA VAL A 15 -15.00 2.34 10.18
C VAL A 15 -15.05 0.86 10.61
N PRO A 16 -16.23 0.23 10.65
CA PRO A 16 -16.34 -1.20 10.99
C PRO A 16 -15.68 -2.10 9.94
N ILE A 17 -14.75 -2.96 10.37
CA ILE A 17 -14.13 -3.97 9.50
C ILE A 17 -14.81 -5.33 9.68
N LEU A 18 -15.38 -5.87 8.59
CA LEU A 18 -16.15 -7.13 8.60
C LEU A 18 -15.30 -8.29 8.06
N GLU A 19 -14.91 -9.22 8.93
CA GLU A 19 -14.20 -10.45 8.55
C GLU A 19 -15.18 -11.61 8.26
N GLY A 20 -14.91 -12.41 7.23
CA GLY A 20 -15.58 -13.69 7.02
C GLY A 20 -15.78 -14.06 5.55
N LYS A 21 -15.88 -15.38 5.28
CA LYS A 21 -16.05 -15.92 3.93
C LYS A 21 -17.38 -15.54 3.29
N ASN A 22 -18.45 -15.41 4.09
CA ASN A 22 -19.77 -15.04 3.58
C ASN A 22 -20.01 -13.53 3.72
N ARG A 23 -19.52 -12.78 2.72
CA ARG A 23 -19.63 -11.32 2.67
C ARG A 23 -21.08 -10.83 2.71
N TYR A 24 -22.02 -11.58 2.11
CA TYR A 24 -23.44 -11.23 2.10
C TYR A 24 -24.08 -11.32 3.50
N ASP A 25 -23.88 -12.43 4.20
CA ASP A 25 -24.46 -12.59 5.54
C ASP A 25 -23.86 -11.60 6.54
N ASN A 26 -22.57 -11.30 6.41
CA ASN A 26 -21.90 -10.28 7.22
C ASN A 26 -22.52 -8.90 6.98
N ALA A 27 -22.62 -8.46 5.72
CA ALA A 27 -23.25 -7.18 5.38
C ALA A 27 -24.70 -7.11 5.89
N LYS A 28 -25.48 -8.20 5.72
CA LYS A 28 -26.86 -8.28 6.20
C LYS A 28 -26.99 -8.19 7.72
N LYS A 29 -26.04 -8.76 8.47
CA LYS A 29 -26.01 -8.62 9.94
C LYS A 29 -25.68 -7.19 10.35
N THR A 30 -24.70 -6.56 9.70
CA THR A 30 -24.30 -5.18 10.00
C THR A 30 -25.44 -4.20 9.74
N LEU A 31 -26.17 -4.35 8.62
CA LEU A 31 -27.35 -3.54 8.32
C LEU A 31 -28.46 -3.64 9.37
N LYS A 32 -28.53 -4.74 10.14
CA LYS A 32 -29.49 -4.88 11.24
C LYS A 32 -29.04 -4.19 12.53
N GLN A 33 -27.76 -3.91 12.68
CA GLN A 33 -27.14 -3.42 13.92
C GLN A 33 -26.94 -1.90 13.92
N GLY A 34 -27.02 -1.26 12.76
CA GLY A 34 -26.83 0.19 12.65
C GLY A 34 -27.02 0.70 11.23
N HIS A 35 -26.74 1.99 11.08
CA HIS A 35 -26.77 2.66 9.79
C HIS A 35 -25.44 2.46 9.05
N VAL A 36 -25.52 2.07 7.78
CA VAL A 36 -24.37 1.90 6.89
C VAL A 36 -24.77 2.47 5.53
N ASP A 37 -24.05 3.51 5.09
CA ASP A 37 -24.28 4.16 3.79
C ASP A 37 -23.68 3.35 2.63
N ALA A 38 -22.52 2.72 2.86
CA ALA A 38 -21.81 1.97 1.83
C ALA A 38 -20.98 0.83 2.42
N PHE A 39 -20.77 -0.20 1.59
CA PHE A 39 -19.82 -1.28 1.85
C PHE A 39 -18.64 -1.17 0.88
N VAL A 40 -17.42 -1.11 1.42
CA VAL A 40 -16.19 -1.23 0.64
C VAL A 40 -15.68 -2.65 0.74
N MET A 41 -15.39 -3.25 -0.41
CA MET A 41 -14.96 -4.64 -0.49
C MET A 41 -13.50 -4.73 -0.92
N ASP A 42 -12.62 -4.98 0.05
CA ASP A 42 -11.23 -5.29 -0.24
C ASP A 42 -11.10 -6.63 -0.99
N ASP A 43 -10.24 -6.65 -2.01
CA ASP A 43 -10.03 -7.76 -2.94
C ASP A 43 -11.37 -8.38 -3.47
N GLY A 44 -12.30 -7.51 -3.87
CA GLY A 44 -13.67 -7.88 -4.22
C GLY A 44 -13.93 -8.28 -5.67
N PHE A 45 -12.99 -8.03 -6.58
CA PHE A 45 -13.27 -8.06 -8.02
C PHE A 45 -13.67 -9.45 -8.56
N GLN A 46 -13.10 -10.51 -7.98
CA GLN A 46 -13.41 -11.91 -8.29
C GLN A 46 -14.68 -12.40 -7.56
N HIS A 47 -15.14 -11.69 -6.52
CA HIS A 47 -16.28 -12.10 -5.71
C HIS A 47 -17.63 -11.77 -6.39
N ARG A 48 -17.96 -12.53 -7.44
CA ARG A 48 -19.11 -12.27 -8.31
C ARG A 48 -20.48 -12.52 -7.67
N ARG A 49 -20.54 -13.29 -6.58
CA ARG A 49 -21.81 -13.67 -5.92
C ARG A 49 -22.53 -12.50 -5.24
N LEU A 50 -21.81 -11.42 -4.95
CA LEU A 50 -22.40 -10.19 -4.43
C LEU A 50 -22.44 -9.16 -5.57
N LYS A 51 -23.59 -8.50 -5.75
CA LYS A 51 -23.69 -7.34 -6.65
C LYS A 51 -22.84 -6.21 -6.07
N ARG A 52 -22.11 -5.51 -6.92
CA ARG A 52 -21.42 -4.25 -6.58
C ARG A 52 -21.98 -3.18 -7.49
N ASP A 53 -22.24 -2.00 -6.94
CA ASP A 53 -22.72 -0.85 -7.70
C ASP A 53 -21.58 -0.08 -8.37
N LEU A 54 -20.34 -0.27 -7.88
CA LEU A 54 -19.10 0.23 -8.50
C LEU A 54 -17.98 -0.82 -8.38
N ASN A 55 -17.32 -1.14 -9.49
CA ASN A 55 -16.14 -2.00 -9.53
C ASN A 55 -14.89 -1.19 -9.88
N ILE A 56 -13.92 -1.20 -8.97
CA ILE A 56 -12.62 -0.57 -9.16
C ILE A 56 -11.59 -1.68 -9.33
N VAL A 57 -10.76 -1.60 -10.38
CA VAL A 57 -9.62 -2.50 -10.60
C VAL A 57 -8.33 -1.71 -10.49
N VAL A 58 -7.40 -2.23 -9.70
CA VAL A 58 -6.05 -1.66 -9.57
C VAL A 58 -5.09 -2.45 -10.46
N VAL A 59 -4.30 -1.74 -11.28
CA VAL A 59 -3.28 -2.32 -12.17
C VAL A 59 -1.92 -1.70 -11.84
N ASP A 60 -0.90 -2.53 -11.64
CA ASP A 60 0.48 -2.07 -11.48
C ASP A 60 1.06 -1.69 -12.85
N ALA A 61 1.40 -0.42 -13.07
CA ALA A 61 1.94 0.06 -14.34
C ALA A 61 3.32 -0.54 -14.68
N LEU A 62 4.08 -1.02 -13.69
CA LEU A 62 5.40 -1.61 -13.89
C LEU A 62 5.34 -3.05 -14.40
N ASN A 63 4.30 -3.78 -14.01
CA ASN A 63 4.10 -5.17 -14.42
C ASN A 63 2.61 -5.51 -14.54
N PRO A 64 1.88 -4.88 -15.49
CA PRO A 64 0.42 -4.94 -15.51
C PRO A 64 -0.09 -6.36 -15.73
N TRP A 65 0.56 -7.13 -16.60
CA TRP A 65 0.08 -8.44 -17.05
C TRP A 65 1.02 -9.61 -16.78
N GLY A 66 2.24 -9.38 -16.25
CA GLY A 66 3.25 -10.43 -16.15
C GLY A 66 3.52 -11.09 -17.50
N ASN A 67 3.50 -12.42 -17.51
CA ASN A 67 3.59 -13.21 -18.75
C ASN A 67 2.23 -13.44 -19.44
N ARG A 68 1.20 -12.67 -19.07
CA ARG A 68 -0.16 -12.66 -19.65
C ARG A 68 -0.93 -13.98 -19.44
N GLN A 69 -0.45 -14.85 -18.56
CA GLN A 69 -1.09 -16.11 -18.23
C GLN A 69 -1.79 -16.01 -16.88
N MET A 70 -2.83 -16.84 -16.70
CA MET A 70 -3.45 -16.99 -15.39
C MET A 70 -2.61 -17.89 -14.48
N ILE A 71 -2.83 -17.76 -13.17
CA ILE A 71 -2.28 -18.67 -12.15
C ILE A 71 -2.62 -20.13 -12.52
N PRO A 72 -1.67 -21.09 -12.38
CA PRO A 72 -0.33 -20.95 -11.81
C PRO A 72 0.75 -20.53 -12.83
N ARG A 73 0.43 -20.45 -14.12
CA ARG A 73 1.42 -20.15 -15.17
C ARG A 73 1.86 -18.69 -15.15
N GLY A 74 1.01 -17.78 -14.68
CA GLY A 74 1.29 -16.35 -14.56
C GLY A 74 0.63 -15.71 -13.35
N ILE A 75 0.59 -14.38 -13.31
CA ILE A 75 0.10 -13.61 -12.15
C ILE A 75 -1.38 -13.28 -12.20
N LEU A 76 -2.04 -13.49 -13.36
CA LEU A 76 -3.44 -13.09 -13.52
C LEU A 76 -4.37 -14.04 -12.77
N ARG A 77 -5.24 -13.49 -11.89
CA ARG A 77 -6.31 -14.27 -11.23
C ARG A 77 -7.52 -14.49 -12.14
N GLU A 78 -7.67 -13.66 -13.16
CA GLU A 78 -8.75 -13.69 -14.15
C GLU A 78 -8.20 -13.32 -15.54
N PRO A 79 -8.86 -13.73 -16.65
CA PRO A 79 -8.42 -13.34 -17.98
C PRO A 79 -8.64 -11.84 -18.20
N LEU A 80 -7.80 -11.20 -19.05
CA LEU A 80 -7.87 -9.74 -19.30
C LEU A 80 -9.26 -9.24 -19.74
N ARG A 81 -10.04 -10.09 -20.43
CA ARG A 81 -11.44 -9.79 -20.79
C ARG A 81 -12.34 -9.45 -19.60
N SER A 82 -11.97 -9.87 -18.38
CA SER A 82 -12.69 -9.54 -17.15
C SER A 82 -12.66 -8.05 -16.82
N LEU A 83 -11.71 -7.27 -17.36
CA LEU A 83 -11.67 -5.81 -17.22
C LEU A 83 -12.93 -5.11 -17.74
N LYS A 84 -13.71 -5.76 -18.61
CA LYS A 84 -15.02 -5.26 -19.07
C LYS A 84 -16.05 -5.04 -17.94
N ARG A 85 -15.79 -5.57 -16.74
CA ARG A 85 -16.64 -5.37 -15.56
C ARG A 85 -16.17 -4.22 -14.66
N ALA A 86 -15.03 -3.61 -14.96
CA ALA A 86 -14.49 -2.53 -14.16
C ALA A 86 -15.13 -1.22 -14.59
N ASP A 87 -15.71 -0.48 -13.66
CA ASP A 87 -16.24 0.86 -13.90
C ASP A 87 -15.10 1.89 -13.87
N VAL A 88 -14.11 1.65 -13.00
CA VAL A 88 -12.87 2.43 -12.89
C VAL A 88 -11.67 1.49 -12.90
N ILE A 89 -10.63 1.88 -13.63
CA ILE A 89 -9.32 1.23 -13.65
C ILE A 89 -8.28 2.23 -13.14
N ILE A 90 -7.64 1.90 -12.03
CA ILE A 90 -6.58 2.71 -11.42
C ILE A 90 -5.23 2.13 -11.81
N LEU A 91 -4.44 2.90 -12.55
CA LEU A 91 -3.05 2.59 -12.84
C LEU A 91 -2.18 3.13 -11.72
N THR A 92 -1.44 2.24 -11.05
CA THR A 92 -0.54 2.60 -9.94
C THR A 92 0.91 2.63 -10.38
N LYS A 93 1.75 3.38 -9.64
CA LYS A 93 3.19 3.52 -9.87
C LYS A 93 3.52 4.07 -11.26
N VAL A 94 2.65 4.93 -11.79
CA VAL A 94 2.82 5.53 -13.11
C VAL A 94 4.08 6.39 -13.18
N ASP A 95 4.43 7.04 -12.07
CA ASP A 95 5.66 7.83 -11.90
C ASP A 95 6.95 7.02 -12.07
N LEU A 96 6.90 5.70 -11.83
CA LEU A 96 8.04 4.80 -11.98
C LEU A 96 8.07 4.12 -13.36
N ALA A 97 6.99 4.22 -14.13
CA ALA A 97 6.88 3.61 -15.45
C ALA A 97 7.44 4.54 -16.53
N GLN A 98 8.25 4.00 -17.45
CA GLN A 98 8.83 4.81 -18.54
C GLN A 98 7.76 5.35 -19.50
N ASN A 99 6.73 4.55 -19.81
CA ASN A 99 5.63 4.94 -20.69
C ASN A 99 4.38 4.08 -20.42
N VAL A 100 3.29 4.71 -19.99
CA VAL A 100 2.01 4.04 -19.72
C VAL A 100 1.03 4.07 -20.90
N LEU A 101 1.35 4.79 -21.97
CA LEU A 101 0.45 4.94 -23.13
C LEU A 101 0.07 3.60 -23.78
N PRO A 102 0.99 2.63 -24.00
CA PRO A 102 0.62 1.33 -24.57
C PRO A 102 -0.35 0.55 -23.67
N LEU A 103 -0.16 0.62 -22.36
CA LEU A 103 -1.05 -0.01 -21.37
C LEU A 103 -2.45 0.61 -21.44
N LYS A 104 -2.55 1.94 -21.48
CA LYS A 104 -3.83 2.64 -21.63
C LYS A 104 -4.54 2.26 -22.92
N GLN A 105 -3.81 2.19 -24.05
CA GLN A 105 -4.38 1.76 -25.33
C GLN A 105 -4.90 0.32 -25.30
N GLU A 106 -4.19 -0.59 -24.62
CA GLU A 106 -4.64 -1.97 -24.46
C GLU A 106 -5.92 -2.05 -23.60
N ILE A 107 -5.96 -1.33 -22.47
CA ILE A 107 -7.14 -1.24 -21.62
C ILE A 107 -8.32 -0.67 -22.40
N GLN A 108 -8.12 0.43 -23.13
CA GLN A 108 -9.15 1.07 -23.94
C GLN A 108 -9.72 0.13 -25.02
N ARG A 109 -8.88 -0.74 -25.61
CA ARG A 109 -9.33 -1.76 -26.58
C ARG A 109 -10.21 -2.82 -25.92
N ILE A 110 -9.93 -3.18 -24.67
CA ILE A 110 -10.71 -4.19 -23.93
C ILE A 110 -12.01 -3.58 -23.41
N HIS A 111 -11.95 -2.38 -22.85
CA HIS A 111 -13.07 -1.66 -22.27
C HIS A 111 -13.01 -0.16 -22.63
N PRO A 112 -13.66 0.25 -23.74
CA PRO A 112 -13.61 1.63 -24.23
C PRO A 112 -14.29 2.69 -23.34
N GLN A 113 -15.10 2.26 -22.38
CA GLN A 113 -15.88 3.16 -21.50
C GLN A 113 -15.31 3.20 -20.08
N ALA A 114 -14.24 2.48 -19.79
CA ALA A 114 -13.62 2.50 -18.47
C ALA A 114 -13.08 3.90 -18.15
N VAL A 115 -13.35 4.39 -16.96
CA VAL A 115 -12.60 5.53 -16.42
C VAL A 115 -11.20 5.01 -16.07
N VAL A 116 -10.16 5.59 -16.68
CA VAL A 116 -8.77 5.23 -16.38
C VAL A 116 -8.13 6.37 -15.61
N CYS A 117 -7.75 6.09 -14.36
CA CYS A 117 -7.05 7.03 -13.49
C CYS A 117 -5.56 6.64 -13.43
N GLU A 118 -4.69 7.65 -13.36
CA GLU A 118 -3.25 7.45 -13.17
C GLU A 118 -2.84 7.94 -11.81
N THR A 119 -2.01 7.17 -11.13
CA THR A 119 -1.65 7.44 -9.74
C THR A 119 -0.20 7.12 -9.49
N MET A 120 0.35 7.80 -8.49
CA MET A 120 1.69 7.58 -7.99
C MET A 120 1.65 7.20 -6.52
N HIS A 121 2.71 6.52 -6.11
CA HIS A 121 3.03 6.32 -4.71
C HIS A 121 4.22 7.19 -4.39
N HIS A 122 4.00 8.25 -3.62
CA HIS A 122 5.07 9.20 -3.35
C HIS A 122 5.40 9.24 -1.85
N PRO A 123 6.67 9.46 -1.50
CA PRO A 123 7.04 9.83 -0.15
C PRO A 123 6.29 11.09 0.26
N PHE A 124 5.46 10.99 1.30
CA PHE A 124 4.66 12.09 1.78
C PHE A 124 5.23 12.69 3.07
N ALA A 125 5.70 11.84 3.96
CA ALA A 125 6.29 12.28 5.21
C ALA A 125 7.27 11.25 5.79
N VAL A 126 8.09 11.71 6.72
CA VAL A 126 8.92 10.87 7.58
C VAL A 126 8.51 11.14 9.02
N HIS A 127 8.02 10.11 9.73
CA HIS A 127 7.63 10.24 11.13
C HIS A 127 8.77 9.83 12.03
N SER A 128 9.17 10.71 12.93
CA SER A 128 10.13 10.41 13.99
C SER A 128 9.38 9.88 15.20
N LEU A 129 9.54 8.60 15.54
CA LEU A 129 8.88 8.06 16.74
C LEU A 129 9.45 8.63 18.04
N ARG A 130 10.67 9.18 18.01
CA ARG A 130 11.27 9.82 19.17
C ARG A 130 10.67 11.20 19.43
N SER A 131 10.75 12.10 18.45
CA SER A 131 10.24 13.47 18.60
C SER A 131 8.72 13.56 18.44
N LYS A 132 8.09 12.51 17.91
CA LYS A 132 6.68 12.48 17.49
C LYS A 132 6.36 13.54 16.44
N GLU A 133 7.37 14.02 15.74
CA GLU A 133 7.24 15.00 14.68
C GLU A 133 7.04 14.30 13.34
N ARG A 134 6.23 14.96 12.52
CA ARG A 134 6.10 14.68 11.10
C ARG A 134 7.07 15.58 10.35
N LEU A 135 7.99 14.98 9.62
CA LEU A 135 9.04 15.66 8.87
C LEU A 135 8.78 15.54 7.37
N GLU A 136 9.26 16.52 6.61
CA GLU A 136 9.27 16.44 5.15
C GLU A 136 10.21 15.32 4.66
N PRO A 137 9.90 14.63 3.54
CA PRO A 137 10.76 13.58 2.99
C PRO A 137 12.20 14.05 2.70
N SER A 138 12.36 15.33 2.35
CA SER A 138 13.67 15.97 2.14
C SER A 138 14.58 15.93 3.37
N PHE A 139 14.03 15.67 4.57
CA PHE A 139 14.81 15.37 5.76
C PHE A 139 15.82 14.25 5.53
N LEU A 140 15.55 13.27 4.66
CA LEU A 140 16.48 12.17 4.45
C LEU A 140 17.70 12.53 3.58
N LYS A 141 17.65 13.64 2.85
CA LYS A 141 18.71 14.04 1.91
C LYS A 141 20.08 14.14 2.59
N GLY A 142 21.03 13.35 2.10
CA GLY A 142 22.40 13.24 2.60
C GLY A 142 22.53 12.63 3.99
N ARG A 143 21.44 12.20 4.64
CA ARG A 143 21.48 11.59 5.97
C ARG A 143 21.75 10.10 5.85
N LYS A 144 22.70 9.64 6.67
CA LYS A 144 23.05 8.23 6.79
C LYS A 144 21.99 7.47 7.58
N VAL A 145 21.43 6.42 6.98
CA VAL A 145 20.33 5.63 7.56
C VAL A 145 20.60 4.13 7.48
N CYS A 146 20.09 3.36 8.44
CA CYS A 146 19.86 1.93 8.28
C CYS A 146 18.39 1.71 7.93
N ALA A 147 18.09 0.95 6.88
CA ALA A 147 16.71 0.63 6.48
C ALA A 147 16.27 -0.72 7.04
N ILE A 148 14.98 -0.87 7.35
CA ILE A 148 14.32 -2.13 7.73
C ILE A 148 13.09 -2.30 6.85
N SER A 149 12.94 -3.45 6.20
CA SER A 149 11.69 -3.82 5.55
C SER A 149 11.38 -5.31 5.65
N GLY A 150 10.10 -5.62 5.86
CA GLY A 150 9.49 -6.95 5.81
C GLY A 150 8.27 -6.92 4.90
N ILE A 151 8.47 -6.43 3.67
CA ILE A 151 7.46 -6.21 2.63
C ILE A 151 7.75 -7.06 1.39
N GLY A 152 6.73 -7.36 0.59
CA GLY A 152 6.88 -8.19 -0.62
C GLY A 152 7.75 -7.62 -1.76
N ASN A 153 8.15 -6.33 -1.71
CA ASN A 153 9.07 -5.74 -2.68
C ASN A 153 10.07 -4.77 -2.02
N PRO A 154 11.15 -5.29 -1.39
CA PRO A 154 12.19 -4.48 -0.74
C PRO A 154 12.91 -3.54 -1.71
N ASP A 155 13.13 -3.95 -2.96
CA ASP A 155 13.83 -3.15 -3.98
C ASP A 155 13.11 -1.83 -4.27
N SER A 156 11.77 -1.83 -4.21
CA SER A 156 10.99 -0.60 -4.36
C SER A 156 11.26 0.38 -3.21
N PHE A 157 11.48 -0.11 -1.99
CA PHE A 157 11.77 0.74 -0.84
C PHE A 157 13.18 1.35 -0.96
N ASP A 158 14.17 0.58 -1.39
CA ASP A 158 15.52 1.09 -1.66
C ASP A 158 15.53 2.17 -2.73
N LYS A 159 14.83 1.95 -3.85
CA LYS A 159 14.68 2.96 -4.92
C LYS A 159 14.08 4.25 -4.40
N THR A 160 13.07 4.16 -3.54
CA THR A 160 12.44 5.33 -2.93
C THR A 160 13.42 6.09 -2.02
N LEU A 161 14.16 5.38 -1.16
CA LEU A 161 15.16 6.01 -0.28
C LEU A 161 16.29 6.67 -1.08
N LEU A 162 16.73 6.03 -2.17
CA LEU A 162 17.73 6.59 -3.08
C LEU A 162 17.22 7.84 -3.81
N ALA A 163 15.96 7.83 -4.27
CA ALA A 163 15.33 8.99 -4.89
C ALA A 163 15.16 10.18 -3.93
N LEU A 164 15.06 9.91 -2.62
CA LEU A 164 15.09 10.91 -1.55
C LEU A 164 16.52 11.34 -1.16
N GLU A 165 17.53 10.86 -1.89
CA GLU A 165 18.95 11.14 -1.65
C GLU A 165 19.43 10.70 -0.25
N ALA A 166 18.81 9.67 0.34
CA ALA A 166 19.27 9.09 1.59
C ALA A 166 20.57 8.30 1.39
N ASP A 167 21.52 8.43 2.33
CA ASP A 167 22.72 7.57 2.37
C ASP A 167 22.37 6.26 3.10
N VAL A 168 21.83 5.31 2.35
CA VAL A 168 21.42 4.00 2.91
C VAL A 168 22.66 3.17 3.21
N HIS A 169 23.08 3.18 4.48
CA HIS A 169 24.28 2.48 4.92
C HIS A 169 24.11 0.96 4.93
N LYS A 170 22.94 0.48 5.34
CA LYS A 170 22.56 -0.93 5.29
C LYS A 170 21.05 -1.08 5.26
N HIS A 171 20.56 -1.96 4.41
CA HIS A 171 19.18 -2.42 4.42
C HIS A 171 19.09 -3.82 5.05
N PHE A 172 18.32 -3.94 6.12
CA PHE A 172 17.93 -5.21 6.74
C PHE A 172 16.60 -5.66 6.13
N ILE A 173 16.69 -6.64 5.24
CA ILE A 173 15.55 -7.20 4.51
C ILE A 173 15.08 -8.46 5.24
N PHE A 174 13.78 -8.54 5.47
CA PHE A 174 13.08 -9.68 6.05
C PHE A 174 11.99 -10.18 5.09
N GLU A 175 11.48 -11.39 5.34
CA GLU A 175 10.38 -11.94 4.54
C GLU A 175 9.11 -11.08 4.67
N ASP A 176 8.23 -11.12 3.66
CA ASP A 176 6.95 -10.41 3.75
C ASP A 176 6.15 -10.98 4.92
N HIS A 177 5.53 -10.09 5.69
CA HIS A 177 4.85 -10.43 6.95
C HIS A 177 5.77 -10.95 8.08
N HIS A 178 7.08 -10.66 8.04
CA HIS A 178 8.00 -11.04 9.12
C HIS A 178 7.53 -10.54 10.48
N ILE A 179 7.56 -11.44 11.48
CA ILE A 179 7.32 -11.13 12.88
C ILE A 179 8.68 -10.81 13.51
N TYR A 180 8.95 -9.52 13.75
CA TYR A 180 10.21 -9.10 14.35
C TYR A 180 10.40 -9.69 15.74
N THR A 181 11.62 -10.14 16.02
CA THR A 181 12.03 -10.60 17.34
C THR A 181 12.90 -9.56 18.04
N GLN A 182 13.04 -9.69 19.36
CA GLN A 182 13.98 -8.87 20.14
C GLN A 182 15.40 -8.96 19.57
N THR A 183 15.86 -10.17 19.21
CA THR A 183 17.17 -10.42 18.63
C THR A 183 17.35 -9.72 17.27
N ASP A 184 16.32 -9.67 16.44
CA ASP A 184 16.36 -8.94 15.16
C ASP A 184 16.65 -7.46 15.39
N VAL A 185 15.90 -6.84 16.30
CA VAL A 185 16.01 -5.42 16.62
C VAL A 185 17.35 -5.11 17.27
N GLU A 186 17.80 -5.93 18.24
CA GLU A 186 19.12 -5.78 18.86
C GLU A 186 20.25 -5.86 17.84
N ARG A 187 20.17 -6.78 16.86
CA ARG A 187 21.15 -6.89 15.78
C ARG A 187 21.22 -5.60 14.96
N ILE A 188 20.06 -5.01 14.63
CA ILE A 188 19.98 -3.75 13.88
C ILE A 188 20.55 -2.60 14.69
N VAL A 189 20.16 -2.48 15.96
CA VAL A 189 20.60 -1.42 16.88
C VAL A 189 22.11 -1.47 17.07
N ASN A 190 22.66 -2.65 17.37
CA ASN A 190 24.10 -2.85 17.55
C ASN A 190 24.89 -2.50 16.27
N TYR A 191 24.38 -2.89 15.10
CA TYR A 191 25.01 -2.54 13.83
C TYR A 191 24.99 -1.03 13.59
N ALA A 192 23.84 -0.37 13.79
CA ALA A 192 23.71 1.06 13.58
C ALA A 192 24.66 1.86 14.49
N LEU A 193 24.67 1.55 15.79
CA LEU A 193 25.54 2.19 16.76
C LEU A 193 27.03 1.97 16.45
N LYS A 194 27.43 0.74 16.10
CA LYS A 194 28.82 0.40 15.76
C LYS A 194 29.33 1.19 14.54
N ASN A 195 28.45 1.53 13.60
CA ASN A 195 28.80 2.25 12.37
C ASN A 195 28.47 3.75 12.42
N GLY A 196 28.15 4.28 13.61
CA GLY A 196 27.83 5.70 13.81
C GLY A 196 26.56 6.16 13.10
N VAL A 197 25.64 5.25 12.80
CA VAL A 197 24.35 5.56 12.16
C VAL A 197 23.31 5.80 13.24
N ILE A 198 22.74 7.01 13.29
CA ILE A 198 21.77 7.40 14.32
C ILE A 198 20.31 7.30 13.86
N TYR A 199 20.07 7.08 12.58
CA TYR A 199 18.73 6.96 12.00
C TYR A 199 18.49 5.54 11.51
N VAL A 200 17.35 4.98 11.93
CA VAL A 200 16.85 3.72 11.41
C VAL A 200 15.50 4.02 10.76
N ILE A 201 15.32 3.69 9.48
CA ILE A 201 14.09 3.96 8.74
C ILE A 201 13.36 2.67 8.39
N THR A 202 12.04 2.66 8.54
CA THR A 202 11.18 1.52 8.19
C THR A 202 9.92 1.96 7.46
N THR A 203 9.09 1.00 7.04
CA THR A 203 7.84 1.23 6.30
C THR A 203 6.66 1.38 7.25
N GLN A 204 5.56 1.99 6.80
CA GLN A 204 4.29 1.99 7.53
C GLN A 204 3.75 0.57 7.78
N LYS A 205 3.99 -0.38 6.85
CA LYS A 205 3.54 -1.78 6.99
C LYS A 205 4.29 -2.52 8.10
N ASP A 206 5.55 -2.17 8.33
CA ASP A 206 6.38 -2.81 9.37
C ASP A 206 6.27 -2.16 10.75
N LEU A 207 5.87 -0.88 10.81
CA LEU A 207 5.75 -0.14 12.06
C LEU A 207 4.94 -0.89 13.14
N PRO A 208 3.70 -1.38 12.90
CA PRO A 208 2.92 -2.06 13.93
C PRO A 208 3.65 -3.25 14.57
N LYS A 209 4.45 -3.98 13.78
CA LYS A 209 5.23 -5.13 14.21
C LYS A 209 6.49 -4.74 15.00
N LEU A 210 7.02 -3.54 14.75
CA LEU A 210 8.17 -2.97 15.45
C LEU A 210 7.78 -2.17 16.70
N LYS A 211 6.51 -1.72 16.82
CA LYS A 211 5.99 -0.98 17.98
C LYS A 211 6.37 -1.63 19.34
N PRO A 212 6.28 -2.97 19.53
CA PRO A 212 6.65 -3.60 20.81
C PRO A 212 8.13 -3.40 21.20
N PHE A 213 9.00 -3.12 20.22
CA PHE A 213 10.46 -3.03 20.42
C PHE A 213 10.99 -1.60 20.37
N ILE A 214 10.13 -0.57 20.38
CA ILE A 214 10.55 0.84 20.32
C ILE A 214 11.61 1.17 21.38
N GLN A 215 11.47 0.59 22.59
CA GLN A 215 12.42 0.81 23.68
C GLN A 215 13.83 0.27 23.37
N THR A 216 13.94 -0.79 22.58
CA THR A 216 15.23 -1.41 22.18
C THR A 216 16.06 -0.49 21.28
N PHE A 217 15.42 0.34 20.45
CA PHE A 217 16.12 1.39 19.69
C PHE A 217 16.76 2.45 20.59
N GLY A 218 16.21 2.60 21.80
CA GLY A 218 16.74 3.45 22.87
C GLY A 218 16.81 4.94 22.53
N LEU A 219 17.51 5.69 23.38
CA LEU A 219 17.69 7.14 23.23
C LEU A 219 18.83 7.51 22.26
N LYS A 220 19.52 6.54 21.67
CA LYS A 220 20.63 6.79 20.75
C LYS A 220 20.24 6.69 19.28
N LEU A 221 19.19 5.92 18.93
CA LEU A 221 18.69 5.81 17.56
C LEU A 221 17.30 6.44 17.38
N ASN A 222 17.12 7.16 16.29
CA ASN A 222 15.83 7.67 15.84
C ASN A 222 15.21 6.65 14.89
N LEU A 223 14.15 5.96 15.34
CA LEU A 223 13.31 5.17 14.46
C LEU A 223 12.40 6.11 13.68
N LEU A 224 12.61 6.12 12.37
CA LEU A 224 11.88 6.87 11.37
C LEU A 224 10.93 5.93 10.63
N VAL A 225 9.76 6.43 10.27
CA VAL A 225 8.79 5.69 9.45
C VAL A 225 8.55 6.49 8.19
N LEU A 226 8.85 5.89 7.04
CA LEU A 226 8.52 6.49 5.76
C LEU A 226 7.03 6.29 5.49
N GLU A 227 6.30 7.39 5.45
CA GLU A 227 4.91 7.42 4.98
C GLU A 227 4.87 7.58 3.47
N ILE A 228 4.22 6.62 2.82
CA ILE A 228 3.94 6.66 1.39
C ILE A 228 2.46 6.97 1.25
N GLN A 229 2.15 8.00 0.48
CA GLN A 229 0.76 8.28 0.09
C GLN A 229 0.53 8.01 -1.37
N PHE A 230 -0.71 7.64 -1.63
CA PHE A 230 -1.27 7.58 -2.95
C PHE A 230 -1.74 8.97 -3.36
N ALA A 231 -1.40 9.39 -4.57
CA ALA A 231 -1.90 10.63 -5.16
C ALA A 231 -2.34 10.38 -6.61
N PHE A 232 -3.44 11.02 -7.00
CA PHE A 232 -3.86 11.04 -8.40
C PHE A 232 -2.93 11.96 -9.21
N ILE A 233 -2.46 11.45 -10.35
CA ILE A 233 -1.84 12.25 -11.41
C ILE A 233 -2.93 12.74 -12.36
N THR A 234 -3.84 11.85 -12.75
CA THR A 234 -5.00 12.15 -13.60
C THR A 234 -6.20 11.28 -13.22
N GLY A 235 -7.41 11.75 -13.55
CA GLY A 235 -8.63 10.95 -13.39
C GLY A 235 -9.33 11.08 -12.03
N GLU A 236 -8.86 11.95 -11.13
CA GLU A 236 -9.42 12.12 -9.79
C GLU A 236 -10.87 12.60 -9.82
N GLU A 237 -11.17 13.63 -10.61
CA GLU A 237 -12.52 14.20 -10.72
C GLU A 237 -13.52 13.14 -11.23
N GLN A 238 -13.17 12.41 -12.30
CA GLN A 238 -14.00 11.35 -12.85
C GLN A 238 -14.20 10.20 -11.87
N PHE A 239 -13.17 9.88 -11.06
CA PHE A 239 -13.29 8.90 -9.99
C PHE A 239 -14.29 9.37 -8.92
N LEU A 240 -14.15 10.60 -8.43
CA LEU A 240 -15.03 11.17 -7.42
C LEU A 240 -16.47 11.29 -7.92
N GLU A 241 -16.69 11.67 -9.18
CA GLU A 241 -18.01 11.68 -9.82
C GLU A 241 -18.68 10.30 -9.76
N ARG A 242 -17.94 9.23 -10.10
CA ARG A 242 -18.45 7.85 -10.04
C ARG A 242 -18.80 7.41 -8.63
N VAL A 243 -17.99 7.78 -7.64
CA VAL A 243 -18.26 7.47 -6.23
C VAL A 243 -19.48 8.26 -5.73
N ASN A 244 -19.55 9.56 -6.01
CA ASN A 244 -20.63 10.43 -5.54
C ASN A 244 -21.99 10.03 -6.12
N HIS A 245 -22.03 9.56 -7.38
CA HIS A 245 -23.26 9.07 -8.00
C HIS A 245 -23.88 7.88 -7.26
N LEU A 246 -23.13 7.14 -6.44
CA LEU A 246 -23.68 6.05 -5.62
C LEU A 246 -24.63 6.55 -4.51
N PHE A 247 -24.50 7.81 -4.09
CA PHE A 247 -25.20 8.38 -2.95
C PHE A 247 -26.28 9.41 -3.34
N GLN A 248 -26.55 9.60 -4.64
CA GLN A 248 -27.51 10.58 -5.15
C GLN A 248 -28.94 10.01 -5.29
N HIS A 249 -29.29 8.98 -4.51
CA HIS A 249 -30.58 8.30 -4.55
C HIS A 249 -31.23 8.19 -3.18
#